data_AF-A0A2V5YGZ4-F1
#
_entry.id   AF-A0A2V5YGZ4-F1
#
_cell.length_a   1.000
_cell.length_b   1.000
_cell.length_c   1.000
_cell.angle_alpha   90.00
_cell.angle_beta   90.00
_cell.angle_gamma   90.00
#
_symmetry.space_group_name_H-M   'P 1'
#
loop_
_entity.id
_entity.type
_entity.pdbx_description
1 polymer ?
#
loop_
_entity_poly.entity_id
_entity_poly.type
_entity_poly.pdbx_seq_one_letter_code
_entity_poly.pdbx_strand_id
1 'polypeptide(L)'
;MRRLLSVYLTTSLLIVLGGCRQRQSLSITRDACSLVSKEEVESVQAAPVNQTKSSEHSDGVFLVSQCFYTAAEFSKSVTLALVQSDQKQGSKRNPKDFWKEKFDPYENEEPKAKSGDEKEQGSAPKKIEGLGDDAYWVGNRFGGTLYVLKGDAFISIGLGGTDDEDTKLKKSKVLAQKALQRL
;
A
#
# COMPACT_ATOMS: atom_id res chain seq x y z
N MET A 1 20.15 -76.03 -2.21
CA MET A 1 20.26 -76.28 -0.76
C MET A 1 20.61 -74.97 -0.05
N ARG A 2 19.82 -74.62 0.98
CA ARG A 2 20.12 -73.78 2.18
C ARG A 2 21.00 -72.54 1.98
N ARG A 3 20.38 -71.35 1.97
CA ARG A 3 20.24 -70.43 3.14
C ARG A 3 21.58 -70.09 3.80
N LEU A 4 21.94 -68.82 3.80
CA LEU A 4 22.31 -68.08 5.01
C LEU A 4 22.09 -66.58 4.76
N LEU A 5 21.28 -65.99 5.65
CA LEU A 5 20.96 -64.58 5.71
C LEU A 5 22.21 -63.78 6.12
N SER A 6 22.39 -62.59 5.56
CA SER A 6 23.14 -61.54 6.24
C SER A 6 22.39 -60.22 6.07
N VAL A 7 21.71 -59.83 7.15
CA VAL A 7 21.10 -58.52 7.33
C VAL A 7 22.20 -57.60 7.83
N TYR A 8 22.55 -56.56 7.05
CA TYR A 8 23.26 -55.40 7.57
C TYR A 8 22.53 -54.11 7.18
N LEU A 9 21.76 -53.69 8.18
CA LEU A 9 21.37 -52.34 8.56
C LEU A 9 22.51 -51.31 8.31
N THR A 10 22.23 -50.18 7.63
CA THR A 10 22.24 -48.81 8.20
C THR A 10 22.48 -47.70 7.16
N THR A 11 21.60 -46.69 7.25
CA THR A 11 21.80 -45.23 7.03
C THR A 11 21.99 -44.68 5.62
N SER A 12 20.86 -44.31 5.03
CA SER A 12 20.74 -43.24 4.02
C SER A 12 21.24 -41.91 4.60
N LEU A 13 22.33 -41.36 4.04
CA LEU A 13 22.76 -39.99 4.30
C LEU A 13 22.34 -39.11 3.11
N LEU A 14 21.09 -38.65 3.11
CA LEU A 14 20.65 -37.57 2.24
C LEU A 14 21.18 -36.25 2.85
N ILE A 15 22.38 -35.84 2.42
CA ILE A 15 22.86 -34.48 2.66
C ILE A 15 22.04 -33.55 1.77
N VAL A 16 20.87 -33.16 2.24
CA VAL A 16 20.19 -31.96 1.74
C VAL A 16 21.06 -30.80 2.22
N LEU A 17 21.94 -30.31 1.35
CA LEU A 17 22.51 -28.98 1.49
C LEU A 17 21.35 -28.00 1.35
N GLY A 18 20.62 -27.82 2.45
CA GLY A 18 19.74 -26.70 2.70
C GLY A 18 20.61 -25.47 2.84
N GLY A 19 21.18 -25.01 1.72
CA GLY A 19 21.61 -23.64 1.62
C GLY A 19 20.37 -22.80 1.83
N CYS A 20 20.30 -22.14 3.00
CA CYS A 20 19.44 -21.00 3.20
C CYS A 20 19.78 -19.99 2.11
N ARG A 21 19.12 -20.12 0.96
CA ARG A 21 19.04 -19.08 -0.05
C ARG A 21 18.16 -18.04 0.60
N GLN A 22 18.77 -17.22 1.46
CA GLN A 22 18.21 -15.97 1.90
C GLN A 22 17.88 -15.26 0.58
N ARG A 23 16.59 -15.25 0.24
CA ARG A 23 16.07 -14.29 -0.72
C ARG A 23 16.41 -12.97 -0.08
N GLN A 24 17.56 -12.42 -0.45
CA GLN A 24 17.73 -10.99 -0.47
C GLN A 24 16.62 -10.55 -1.40
N SER A 25 15.46 -10.21 -0.81
CA SER A 25 14.59 -9.24 -1.43
C SER A 25 15.51 -8.04 -1.60
N LEU A 26 16.06 -7.89 -2.81
CA LEU A 26 16.41 -6.59 -3.32
C LEU A 26 15.14 -5.79 -3.09
N SER A 27 15.09 -5.06 -2.00
CA SER A 27 14.15 -3.99 -1.77
C SER A 27 14.51 -2.96 -2.83
N ILE A 28 13.97 -3.20 -4.02
CA ILE A 28 13.88 -2.19 -5.06
C ILE A 28 13.08 -1.09 -4.36
N THR A 29 13.76 -0.01 -3.96
CA THR A 29 13.09 1.22 -3.57
C THR A 29 12.22 1.60 -4.76
N ARG A 30 10.91 1.46 -4.60
CA ARG A 30 9.97 1.68 -5.71
C ARG A 30 9.55 3.13 -5.66
N ASP A 31 9.67 3.80 -6.81
CA ASP A 31 9.16 5.15 -6.96
C ASP A 31 7.64 5.12 -7.13
N ALA A 32 6.92 6.01 -6.43
CA ALA A 32 5.47 6.09 -6.49
C ALA A 32 4.94 6.38 -7.90
N CYS A 33 5.66 7.13 -8.75
CA CYS A 33 5.23 7.39 -10.12
C CYS A 33 5.36 6.18 -11.04
N SER A 34 6.10 5.14 -10.64
CA SER A 34 6.16 3.88 -11.37
C SER A 34 4.94 2.98 -11.15
N LEU A 35 4.11 3.27 -10.13
CA LEU A 35 2.97 2.42 -9.74
C LEU A 35 1.72 2.66 -10.59
N VAL A 36 1.53 3.88 -11.09
CA VAL A 36 0.38 4.24 -11.92
C VAL A 36 0.87 5.11 -13.06
N SER A 37 0.49 4.78 -14.30
CA SER A 37 0.86 5.58 -15.46
C SER A 37 0.04 6.87 -15.55
N LYS A 38 0.59 7.86 -16.25
CA LYS A 38 -0.12 9.10 -16.55
C LYS A 38 -1.47 8.83 -17.24
N GLU A 39 -1.48 7.93 -18.21
CA GLU A 39 -2.64 7.60 -19.04
C GLU A 39 -3.75 6.92 -18.20
N GLU A 40 -3.37 6.11 -17.21
CA GLU A 40 -4.32 5.54 -16.25
C GLU A 40 -4.96 6.62 -15.38
N VAL A 41 -4.20 7.62 -14.93
CA VAL A 41 -4.74 8.76 -14.18
C VAL A 41 -5.66 9.60 -15.05
N GLU A 42 -5.26 9.90 -16.29
CA GLU A 42 -6.09 10.66 -17.24
C GLU A 42 -7.42 9.97 -17.52
N SER A 43 -7.38 8.64 -17.71
CA SER A 43 -8.57 7.83 -17.93
C SER A 43 -9.51 7.86 -16.72
N VAL A 44 -8.98 7.74 -15.50
CA VAL A 44 -9.80 7.73 -14.27
C VAL A 44 -10.35 9.11 -13.93
N GLN A 45 -9.56 10.17 -14.07
CA GLN A 45 -10.01 11.53 -13.77
C GLN A 45 -10.81 12.17 -14.91
N ALA A 46 -10.84 11.55 -16.09
CA ALA A 46 -11.40 12.12 -17.30
C ALA A 46 -10.88 13.55 -17.56
N ALA A 47 -9.58 13.74 -17.31
CA ALA A 47 -8.90 15.02 -17.40
C ALA A 47 -7.44 14.81 -17.83
N PRO A 48 -6.89 15.66 -18.70
CA PRO A 48 -5.50 15.56 -19.11
C PRO A 48 -4.54 15.90 -17.97
N VAL A 49 -3.38 15.25 -17.95
CA VAL A 49 -2.31 15.46 -16.96
C VAL A 49 -1.13 16.15 -17.64
N ASN A 50 -0.81 17.36 -17.18
CA ASN A 50 0.28 18.16 -17.75
C ASN A 50 1.65 17.72 -17.24
N GLN A 51 1.72 17.27 -15.99
CA GLN A 51 2.98 16.93 -15.34
C GLN A 51 2.82 15.78 -14.36
N THR A 52 3.87 14.98 -14.22
CA THR A 52 4.03 13.98 -13.17
C THR A 52 5.31 14.28 -12.43
N LYS A 53 5.23 14.49 -11.12
CA LYS A 53 6.38 14.86 -10.29
C LYS A 53 6.58 13.86 -9.17
N SER A 54 7.74 13.20 -9.16
CA SER A 54 8.19 12.38 -8.04
C SER A 54 8.88 13.24 -6.98
N SER A 55 8.70 12.87 -5.72
CA SER A 55 9.46 13.35 -4.57
C SER A 55 9.62 12.23 -3.56
N GLU A 56 10.75 12.18 -2.87
CA GLU A 56 11.02 11.18 -1.83
C GLU A 56 11.53 11.89 -0.57
N HIS A 57 11.12 11.42 0.59
CA HIS A 57 11.70 11.82 1.88
C HIS A 57 11.70 10.66 2.86
N SER A 58 12.63 10.70 3.81
CA SER A 58 12.60 9.85 5.00
C SER A 58 12.03 10.65 6.17
N ASP A 59 11.15 10.05 6.95
CA ASP A 59 10.61 10.64 8.19
C ASP A 59 11.32 10.12 9.46
N GLY A 60 12.42 9.36 9.28
CA GLY A 60 13.15 8.70 10.36
C GLY A 60 12.76 7.23 10.59
N VAL A 61 11.59 6.82 10.12
CA VAL A 61 11.08 5.44 10.24
C VAL A 61 10.74 4.85 8.87
N PHE A 62 10.08 5.65 8.05
CA PHE A 62 9.60 5.29 6.73
C PHE A 62 10.30 6.10 5.65
N LEU A 63 10.48 5.43 4.52
CA LEU A 63 10.75 6.07 3.25
C LEU A 63 9.41 6.33 2.57
N VAL A 64 9.12 7.60 2.31
CA VAL A 64 7.89 8.04 1.66
C VAL A 64 8.23 8.56 0.28
N SER A 65 7.87 7.79 -0.74
CA SER A 65 7.87 8.23 -2.13
C SER A 65 6.49 8.76 -2.50
N GLN A 66 6.41 9.93 -3.11
CA GLN A 66 5.16 10.56 -3.53
C GLN A 66 5.23 10.90 -5.01
N CYS A 67 4.15 10.60 -5.72
CA CYS A 67 3.88 11.04 -7.07
C CYS A 67 2.71 12.03 -7.10
N PHE A 68 2.95 13.21 -7.66
CA PHE A 68 1.93 14.21 -7.89
C PHE A 68 1.64 14.33 -9.39
N TYR A 69 0.40 14.04 -9.78
CA TYR A 69 -0.10 14.15 -11.14
C TYR A 69 -0.87 15.47 -11.27
N THR A 70 -0.22 16.47 -11.85
CA THR A 70 -0.81 17.79 -12.08
C THR A 70 -1.76 17.71 -13.28
N ALA A 71 -3.06 17.71 -13.01
CA ALA A 71 -4.07 17.80 -14.07
C ALA A 71 -4.08 19.20 -14.70
N ALA A 72 -4.52 19.31 -15.95
CA ALA A 72 -4.67 20.61 -16.62
C ALA A 72 -5.69 21.49 -15.89
N GLU A 73 -6.80 20.88 -15.44
CA GLU A 73 -7.64 21.46 -14.40
C GLU A 73 -7.03 21.09 -13.04
N PHE A 74 -6.27 22.00 -12.45
CA PHE A 74 -5.50 21.72 -11.22
C PHE A 74 -6.34 21.12 -10.10
N SER A 75 -7.63 21.51 -10.02
CA SER A 75 -8.58 20.97 -9.05
C SER A 75 -8.66 19.45 -9.10
N LYS A 76 -8.47 18.81 -10.26
CA LYS A 76 -8.53 17.36 -10.51
C LYS A 76 -7.19 16.64 -10.38
N SER A 77 -6.18 17.29 -9.81
CA SER A 77 -4.87 16.65 -9.59
C SER A 77 -4.98 15.45 -8.64
N VAL A 78 -4.02 14.53 -8.77
CA VAL A 78 -3.97 13.29 -7.99
C VAL A 78 -2.66 13.21 -7.24
N THR A 79 -2.72 12.79 -5.98
CA THR A 79 -1.54 12.45 -5.19
C THR A 79 -1.56 10.97 -4.86
N LEU A 80 -0.46 10.28 -5.16
CA LEU A 80 -0.21 8.91 -4.74
C LEU A 80 1.06 8.89 -3.90
N ALA A 81 1.00 8.34 -2.69
CA ALA A 81 2.20 8.07 -1.90
C ALA A 81 2.39 6.58 -1.70
N LEU A 82 3.64 6.12 -1.73
CA LEU A 82 4.09 4.81 -1.31
C LEU A 82 4.93 4.99 -0.04
N VAL A 83 4.56 4.25 1.01
CA VAL A 83 5.27 4.24 2.29
C VAL A 83 5.87 2.88 2.51
N GLN A 84 7.18 2.83 2.71
CA GLN A 84 7.97 1.63 2.96
C GLN A 84 8.84 1.83 4.20
N SER A 85 9.35 0.74 4.79
CA SER A 85 10.40 0.86 5.82
C SER A 85 11.63 1.58 5.26
N ASP A 86 12.18 2.52 6.01
CA ASP A 86 13.49 3.09 5.67
C ASP A 86 14.60 2.13 6.10
N GLN A 87 15.18 1.45 5.12
CA GLN A 87 16.26 0.48 5.36
C GLN A 87 17.54 1.13 5.90
N LYS A 88 17.75 2.42 5.65
CA LYS A 88 18.96 3.13 6.13
C LYS A 88 18.90 3.39 7.63
N GLN A 89 17.69 3.48 8.19
CA GLN A 89 17.48 3.82 9.60
C GLN A 89 17.51 2.60 10.52
N GLY A 90 17.46 1.36 9.97
CA GLY A 90 17.45 0.14 10.78
C GLY A 90 16.26 0.06 11.76
N SER A 91 15.18 0.82 11.49
CA SER A 91 14.02 0.88 12.36
C SER A 91 13.36 -0.49 12.51
N LYS A 92 12.98 -0.84 13.74
CA LYS A 92 12.17 -2.04 14.00
C LYS A 92 10.70 -1.85 13.61
N ARG A 93 10.25 -0.59 13.51
CA ARG A 93 8.87 -0.25 13.17
C ARG A 93 8.68 -0.41 11.67
N ASN A 94 7.72 -1.23 11.28
CA ASN A 94 7.37 -1.49 9.90
C ASN A 94 6.00 -0.89 9.53
N PRO A 95 5.65 -0.80 8.23
CA PRO A 95 4.37 -0.23 7.81
C PRO A 95 3.13 -0.92 8.38
N LYS A 96 3.18 -2.21 8.74
CA LYS A 96 2.07 -2.90 9.42
C LYS A 96 1.89 -2.43 10.86
N ASP A 97 2.97 -2.07 11.55
CA ASP A 97 2.86 -1.55 12.92
C ASP A 97 2.16 -0.19 12.91
N PHE A 98 2.53 0.67 11.96
CA PHE A 98 1.83 1.94 11.74
C PHE A 98 0.37 1.71 11.35
N TRP A 99 0.12 0.74 10.46
CA TRP A 99 -1.23 0.41 10.04
C TRP A 99 -2.12 0.03 11.21
N LYS A 100 -1.63 -0.88 12.06
CA LYS A 100 -2.34 -1.33 13.26
C LYS A 100 -2.68 -0.18 14.19
N GLU A 101 -1.68 0.65 14.51
CA GLU A 101 -1.89 1.83 15.36
C GLU A 101 -2.95 2.78 14.78
N LYS A 102 -2.95 2.96 13.46
CA LYS A 102 -3.85 3.90 12.78
C LYS A 102 -5.27 3.37 12.60
N PHE A 103 -5.44 2.06 12.37
CA PHE A 103 -6.69 1.51 11.87
C PHE A 103 -7.30 0.39 12.72
N ASP A 104 -6.54 -0.35 13.54
CA ASP A 104 -7.10 -1.38 14.44
C ASP A 104 -8.22 -0.84 15.36
N PRO A 105 -8.16 0.41 15.88
CA PRO A 105 -9.26 0.95 16.69
C PRO A 105 -10.61 0.97 15.97
N TYR A 106 -10.62 0.98 14.63
CA TYR A 106 -11.82 1.10 13.81
C TYR A 106 -12.24 -0.22 13.15
N GLU A 107 -11.54 -1.33 13.40
CA GLU A 107 -11.78 -2.62 12.72
C GLU A 107 -13.22 -3.12 12.93
N ASN A 108 -13.80 -2.83 14.09
CA ASN A 108 -15.14 -3.25 14.49
C ASN A 108 -16.14 -2.09 14.62
N GLU A 109 -15.76 -0.88 14.19
CA GLU A 109 -16.66 0.27 14.25
C GLU A 109 -17.51 0.35 12.98
N GLU A 110 -18.83 0.37 13.14
CA GLU A 110 -19.71 0.73 12.03
C GLU A 110 -19.51 2.21 11.65
N PRO A 111 -19.55 2.56 10.34
CA PRO A 111 -19.33 3.94 9.90
C PRO A 111 -20.35 4.90 10.52
N LYS A 112 -19.97 5.61 11.58
CA LYS A 112 -20.84 6.64 12.19
C LYS A 112 -20.89 7.86 11.27
N ALA A 113 -22.07 8.11 10.72
CA ALA A 113 -22.37 9.34 10.01
C ALA A 113 -22.35 10.52 11.00
N LYS A 114 -21.34 11.40 10.85
CA LYS A 114 -21.23 12.78 11.35
C LYS A 114 -21.96 13.10 12.66
N SER A 115 -21.25 13.03 13.78
CA SER A 115 -21.52 13.87 14.95
C SER A 115 -20.37 14.87 15.11
N GLY A 116 -20.75 16.14 15.28
CA GLY A 116 -19.85 17.28 15.25
C GLY A 116 -18.85 17.36 16.39
N ASP A 117 -17.94 18.32 16.21
CA ASP A 117 -16.93 18.81 17.15
C ASP A 117 -15.76 17.88 17.45
N GLU A 118 -14.80 17.83 16.53
CA GLU A 118 -13.38 17.85 16.89
C GLU A 118 -12.56 18.38 15.71
N LYS A 119 -11.89 19.51 15.95
CA LYS A 119 -11.01 20.15 14.98
C LYS A 119 -9.84 19.20 14.73
N GLU A 120 -9.61 18.87 13.46
CA GLU A 120 -8.46 18.13 12.90
C GLU A 120 -8.53 16.60 12.81
N GLN A 121 -9.46 15.91 13.49
CA GLN A 121 -9.69 14.48 13.25
C GLN A 121 -10.88 14.30 12.29
N GLY A 122 -10.59 13.85 11.07
CA GLY A 122 -11.62 13.55 10.06
C GLY A 122 -12.62 12.49 10.53
N SER A 123 -13.67 12.27 9.74
CA SER A 123 -14.64 11.19 9.98
C SER A 123 -13.93 9.84 10.19
N ALA A 124 -14.48 8.99 11.06
CA ALA A 124 -13.93 7.68 11.35
C ALA A 124 -13.58 6.93 10.04
N PRO A 125 -12.37 6.32 9.93
CA PRO A 125 -11.99 5.57 8.75
C PRO A 125 -13.00 4.47 8.41
N LYS A 126 -13.43 4.41 7.15
CA LYS A 126 -14.33 3.38 6.63
C LYS A 126 -13.52 2.21 6.06
N LYS A 127 -13.68 1.02 6.63
CA LYS A 127 -13.04 -0.20 6.12
C LYS A 127 -13.50 -0.53 4.69
N ILE A 128 -12.55 -0.94 3.86
CA ILE A 128 -12.73 -1.25 2.44
C ILE A 128 -12.32 -2.70 2.19
N GLU A 129 -13.31 -3.56 2.00
CA GLU A 129 -13.07 -4.97 1.73
C GLU A 129 -12.53 -5.22 0.32
N GLY A 130 -11.71 -6.28 0.18
CA GLY A 130 -11.27 -6.81 -1.12
C GLY A 130 -10.18 -6.01 -1.84
N LEU A 131 -9.43 -5.15 -1.13
CA LEU A 131 -8.35 -4.36 -1.72
C LEU A 131 -7.08 -4.43 -0.85
N GLY A 132 -5.98 -4.86 -1.46
CA GLY A 132 -4.73 -5.07 -0.72
C GLY A 132 -4.83 -6.22 0.28
N ASP A 133 -4.00 -6.17 1.31
CA ASP A 133 -4.13 -7.02 2.50
C ASP A 133 -5.11 -6.39 3.50
N ASP A 134 -5.22 -5.05 3.51
CA ASP A 134 -6.22 -4.28 4.25
C ASP A 134 -6.37 -2.89 3.61
N ALA A 135 -7.52 -2.23 3.77
CA ALA A 135 -7.76 -0.90 3.20
C ALA A 135 -8.80 -0.07 3.97
N TYR A 136 -8.56 1.24 4.03
CA TYR A 136 -9.46 2.19 4.66
C TYR A 136 -9.63 3.46 3.83
N TRP A 137 -10.84 4.00 3.83
CA TRP A 137 -11.15 5.32 3.33
C TRP A 137 -11.23 6.31 4.49
N VAL A 138 -10.42 7.37 4.44
CA VAL A 138 -10.42 8.42 5.45
C VAL A 138 -11.02 9.69 4.85
N GLY A 139 -12.22 10.06 5.29
CA GLY A 139 -12.89 11.29 4.84
C GLY A 139 -12.13 12.55 5.28
N ASN A 140 -12.08 13.55 4.40
CA ASN A 140 -11.49 14.86 4.69
C ASN A 140 -12.29 15.98 3.98
N ARG A 141 -11.95 17.26 4.23
CA ARG A 141 -12.66 18.40 3.64
C ARG A 141 -12.66 18.45 2.10
N PHE A 142 -11.82 17.66 1.45
CA PHE A 142 -11.68 17.59 -0.01
C PHE A 142 -12.25 16.28 -0.60
N GLY A 143 -12.94 15.47 0.21
CA GLY A 143 -13.60 14.24 -0.23
C GLY A 143 -12.95 12.96 0.27
N GLY A 144 -11.70 12.97 0.75
CA GLY A 144 -11.07 11.82 1.42
C GLY A 144 -9.81 11.28 0.74
N THR A 145 -9.20 10.28 1.38
CA THR A 145 -7.99 9.59 0.93
C THR A 145 -8.15 8.09 1.16
N LEU A 146 -7.84 7.31 0.13
CA LEU A 146 -7.82 5.84 0.22
C LEU A 146 -6.43 5.39 0.68
N TYR A 147 -6.37 4.59 1.73
CA TYR A 147 -5.17 3.90 2.21
C TYR A 147 -5.30 2.41 1.92
N VAL A 148 -4.22 1.78 1.46
CA VAL A 148 -4.19 0.35 1.13
C VAL A 148 -2.86 -0.25 1.57
N LEU A 149 -2.93 -1.22 2.48
CA LEU A 149 -1.80 -2.02 2.94
C LEU A 149 -1.54 -3.16 1.96
N LYS A 150 -0.27 -3.42 1.65
CA LYS A 150 0.14 -4.60 0.90
C LYS A 150 1.54 -5.03 1.29
N GLY A 151 1.66 -6.22 1.87
CA GLY A 151 2.95 -6.73 2.33
C GLY A 151 3.55 -5.83 3.39
N ASP A 152 4.79 -5.39 3.18
CA ASP A 152 5.56 -4.50 4.06
C ASP A 152 5.52 -3.03 3.61
N ALA A 153 4.51 -2.64 2.84
CA ALA A 153 4.29 -1.28 2.39
C ALA A 153 2.80 -0.91 2.42
N PHE A 154 2.49 0.38 2.36
CA PHE A 154 1.14 0.83 2.04
C PHE A 154 1.17 2.00 1.06
N ILE A 155 0.08 2.16 0.32
CA ILE A 155 -0.14 3.32 -0.54
C ILE A 155 -1.25 4.21 0.01
N SER A 156 -1.18 5.50 -0.28
CA SER A 156 -2.30 6.44 -0.10
C SER A 156 -2.62 7.15 -1.41
N ILE A 157 -3.91 7.35 -1.69
CA ILE A 157 -4.40 7.98 -2.93
C ILE A 157 -5.42 9.06 -2.58
N GLY A 158 -5.10 10.30 -2.94
CA GLY A 158 -6.00 11.44 -2.83
C GLY A 158 -6.40 11.96 -4.21
N LEU A 159 -7.69 12.19 -4.40
CA LEU A 159 -8.24 12.74 -5.64
C LEU A 159 -8.79 14.14 -5.41
N GLY A 160 -8.32 15.06 -6.23
CA GLY A 160 -8.97 16.35 -6.40
C GLY A 160 -10.28 16.26 -7.20
N GLY A 161 -10.93 17.41 -7.37
CA GLY A 161 -12.13 17.60 -8.19
C GLY A 161 -13.38 17.82 -7.35
N THR A 162 -14.50 18.06 -8.03
CA THR A 162 -15.81 18.34 -7.41
C THR A 162 -16.69 17.10 -7.27
N ASP A 163 -16.17 15.93 -7.65
CA ASP A 163 -16.87 14.66 -7.45
C ASP A 163 -17.19 14.42 -5.97
N ASP A 164 -18.33 13.76 -5.74
CA ASP A 164 -18.74 13.31 -4.42
C ASP A 164 -17.81 12.21 -3.86
N GLU A 165 -17.95 11.93 -2.56
CA GLU A 165 -17.10 10.98 -1.84
C GLU A 165 -17.15 9.57 -2.45
N ASP A 166 -18.33 9.07 -2.82
CA ASP A 166 -18.47 7.71 -3.36
C ASP A 166 -17.82 7.60 -4.74
N THR A 167 -17.97 8.63 -5.57
CA THR A 167 -17.31 8.71 -6.88
C THR A 167 -15.79 8.77 -6.72
N LYS A 168 -15.27 9.58 -5.79
CA LYS A 168 -13.83 9.64 -5.49
C LYS A 168 -13.30 8.31 -4.97
N LEU A 169 -14.01 7.67 -4.05
CA LEU A 169 -13.63 6.36 -3.54
C LEU A 169 -13.56 5.32 -4.68
N LYS A 170 -14.57 5.26 -5.56
CA LYS A 170 -14.56 4.34 -6.72
C LYS A 170 -13.35 4.57 -7.62
N LYS A 171 -13.07 5.83 -7.98
CA LYS A 171 -11.90 6.20 -8.79
C LYS A 171 -10.58 5.83 -8.10
N SER A 172 -10.46 6.11 -6.79
CA SER A 172 -9.28 5.76 -6.00
C SER A 172 -9.06 4.25 -5.94
N LYS A 173 -10.13 3.44 -5.83
CA LYS A 173 -10.02 1.97 -5.87
C LYS A 173 -9.45 1.47 -7.20
N VAL A 174 -9.87 2.06 -8.33
CA VAL A 174 -9.32 1.72 -9.65
C VAL A 174 -7.82 2.00 -9.70
N LEU A 175 -7.39 3.19 -9.27
CA LEU A 175 -5.96 3.54 -9.24
C LEU A 175 -5.17 2.66 -8.27
N ALA A 176 -5.75 2.33 -7.10
CA ALA A 176 -5.14 1.42 -6.15
C ALA A 176 -4.92 0.03 -6.76
N GLN A 177 -5.92 -0.52 -7.45
CA GLN A 177 -5.76 -1.81 -8.14
C GLN A 177 -4.64 -1.78 -9.17
N LYS A 178 -4.49 -0.68 -9.92
CA LYS A 178 -3.36 -0.50 -10.85
C LYS A 178 -2.02 -0.45 -10.11
N ALA A 179 -1.94 0.31 -9.02
CA ALA A 179 -0.75 0.41 -8.20
C ALA A 179 -0.34 -0.94 -7.61
N LEU A 180 -1.29 -1.70 -7.08
CA LEU A 180 -1.06 -3.03 -6.49
C LEU A 180 -0.55 -4.07 -7.50
N GLN A 181 -0.82 -3.91 -8.79
CA GLN A 181 -0.27 -4.79 -9.83
C GLN A 181 1.24 -4.59 -10.04
N ARG A 182 1.79 -3.47 -9.57
CA ARG A 182 3.19 -3.06 -9.74
C ARG A 182 3.97 -3.01 -8.42
N LEU A 183 3.29 -3.30 -7.30
CA LEU A 183 3.84 -3.38 -5.95
C LEU A 183 4.33 -4.80 -5.64
#